data_AF-A0A7S0L7N1-F1
#
_entry.id   AF-A0A7S0L7N1-F1
#
_cell.length_a   1.000
_cell.length_b   1.000
_cell.length_c   1.000
_cell.angle_alpha   90.00
_cell.angle_beta   90.00
_cell.angle_gamma   90.00
#
_symmetry.space_group_name_H-M   'P 1'
#
loop_
_entity.id
_entity.type
_entity.pdbx_description
1 polymer ?
#
loop_
_entity_poly.entity_id
_entity_poly.type
_entity_poly.pdbx_seq_one_letter_code
_entity_poly.pdbx_strand_id
1 'polypeptide(L)'
;RRLRPSAEYGSPSPVSKDLSAALARSAASDSGSSSPLSNHGVLTHHPPRQPHGLRALWREILLVAALSLSLTFLGILYQRTSTEMLQLATANSSCRREVEYLVARQRLLNASAEELSRKRASSEKKLGEMIEKFEVQQAATNAAKQLHASAIVRESECHQRRDGDAAAATEAKAAATNAAAAAAQELASATAQMGVLSSSLALKEEELKHLAKQLQSHRADVAATQKTHLHALDEARKTLERETQSREKLLA
;
A
#
# COMPACT_ATOMS: atom_id res chain seq x y z
N ARG A 1 6.12 1.72 25.54
CA ARG A 1 4.80 1.13 25.86
C ARG A 1 4.55 0.00 24.87
N ARG A 2 4.79 -1.25 25.31
CA ARG A 2 4.62 -2.45 24.50
C ARG A 2 3.18 -2.93 24.66
N LEU A 3 2.47 -3.14 23.56
CA LEU A 3 1.26 -3.96 23.55
C LEU A 3 1.57 -5.18 22.68
N ARG A 4 1.72 -6.32 23.35
CA ARG A 4 1.67 -7.65 22.74
C ARG A 4 0.21 -7.92 22.35
N PRO A 5 -0.07 -8.50 21.19
CA PRO A 5 -1.28 -9.28 20.99
C PRO A 5 -0.99 -10.73 21.39
N SER A 6 -1.40 -11.08 22.60
CA SER A 6 -1.74 -12.45 22.99
C SER A 6 -3.26 -12.57 22.82
N ALA A 7 -3.68 -13.25 21.77
CA ALA A 7 -5.05 -13.74 21.62
C ALA A 7 -4.99 -15.01 20.78
N GLU A 8 -4.64 -16.11 21.45
CA GLU A 8 -5.07 -17.44 21.07
C GLU A 8 -6.61 -17.42 21.06
N TYR A 9 -7.20 -17.34 19.87
CA TYR A 9 -8.62 -17.63 19.72
C TYR A 9 -8.76 -19.12 19.52
N GLY A 10 -9.37 -19.74 20.53
CA GLY A 10 -9.61 -21.17 20.61
C GLY A 10 -10.29 -21.70 19.35
N SER A 11 -9.86 -22.90 19.00
CA SER A 11 -10.55 -23.79 18.09
C SER A 11 -12.05 -23.88 18.41
N PRO A 12 -12.95 -23.83 17.41
CA PRO A 12 -14.35 -24.08 17.65
C PRO A 12 -14.53 -25.55 18.08
N SER A 13 -14.95 -25.75 19.34
CA SER A 13 -15.47 -27.04 19.80
C SER A 13 -16.66 -27.46 18.93
N PRO A 14 -16.75 -28.73 18.48
CA PRO A 14 -17.85 -29.21 17.66
C PRO A 14 -19.03 -29.58 18.55
N VAL A 15 -19.78 -28.58 19.01
CA VAL A 15 -21.02 -28.79 19.78
C VAL A 15 -22.18 -28.16 19.01
N SER A 16 -22.65 -28.86 17.99
CA SER A 16 -24.02 -28.74 17.46
C SER A 16 -24.33 -29.92 16.53
N LYS A 17 -24.04 -31.13 17.00
CA LYS A 17 -24.62 -32.36 16.47
C LYS A 17 -25.14 -33.15 17.66
N ASP A 18 -26.21 -32.69 18.32
CA ASP A 18 -26.96 -33.48 19.30
C ASP A 18 -28.31 -32.82 19.68
N LEU A 19 -29.04 -32.29 18.70
CA LEU A 19 -30.44 -31.88 18.89
C LEU A 19 -31.43 -32.68 18.01
N SER A 20 -30.95 -33.60 17.18
CA SER A 20 -31.79 -34.50 16.37
C SER A 20 -32.10 -35.85 17.04
N ALA A 21 -31.64 -36.08 18.27
CA ALA A 21 -31.78 -37.38 18.97
C ALA A 21 -32.81 -37.39 20.11
N ALA A 22 -33.56 -36.30 20.34
CA ALA A 22 -34.56 -36.22 21.41
C ALA A 22 -36.03 -36.30 20.93
N LEU A 23 -36.28 -36.44 19.63
CA LEU A 23 -37.64 -36.52 19.06
C LEU A 23 -37.90 -37.78 18.21
N ALA A 24 -37.18 -38.88 18.51
CA ALA A 24 -37.35 -40.16 17.81
C ALA A 24 -37.47 -41.35 18.78
N ARG A 25 -37.82 -41.13 20.05
CA ARG A 25 -38.06 -42.18 21.05
C ARG A 25 -39.48 -42.09 21.61
N SER A 26 -40.48 -42.53 20.82
CA SER A 26 -41.81 -42.97 21.30
C SER A 26 -42.66 -43.64 20.20
N ALA A 27 -42.06 -44.43 19.29
CA ALA A 27 -42.85 -45.14 18.26
C ALA A 27 -42.29 -46.52 17.87
N ALA A 28 -41.56 -47.18 18.77
CA ALA A 28 -41.11 -48.54 18.56
C ALA A 28 -40.96 -49.26 19.91
N SER A 29 -42.05 -49.84 20.41
CA SER A 29 -42.00 -51.01 21.29
C SER A 29 -43.35 -51.72 21.30
N ASP A 30 -43.31 -52.98 20.86
CA ASP A 30 -44.24 -54.07 21.16
C ASP A 30 -45.68 -53.93 20.67
N SER A 31 -46.32 -54.95 20.09
CA SER A 31 -46.19 -56.37 20.36
C SER A 31 -46.75 -57.22 19.22
N GLY A 32 -46.07 -58.34 18.94
CA GLY A 32 -46.71 -59.65 18.86
C GLY A 32 -47.77 -59.86 17.77
N SER A 33 -47.32 -60.35 16.62
CA SER A 33 -48.15 -61.12 15.72
C SER A 33 -48.44 -62.50 16.32
N SER A 34 -49.69 -62.77 16.66
CA SER A 34 -50.26 -64.12 16.54
C SER A 34 -51.78 -64.01 16.45
N SER A 35 -52.30 -64.39 15.30
CA SER A 35 -53.71 -64.71 15.10
C SER A 35 -54.18 -65.70 16.17
N PRO A 36 -55.46 -65.66 16.58
CA PRO A 36 -56.39 -66.54 15.86
C PRO A 36 -57.85 -66.03 15.79
N LEU A 37 -58.60 -66.68 14.89
CA LEU A 37 -60.04 -66.95 14.95
C LEU A 37 -61.03 -65.77 14.74
N SER A 38 -61.58 -65.79 13.52
CA SER A 38 -63.02 -65.91 13.24
C SER A 38 -64.03 -65.44 14.30
N ASN A 39 -64.93 -64.59 13.78
CA ASN A 39 -66.39 -64.62 13.93
C ASN A 39 -67.08 -63.46 14.68
N HIS A 40 -68.12 -62.99 13.97
CA HIS A 40 -69.30 -62.25 14.40
C HIS A 40 -69.16 -60.77 14.76
N GLY A 41 -69.77 -59.95 13.91
CA GLY A 41 -70.16 -58.59 14.25
C GLY A 41 -69.97 -57.61 13.10
N VAL A 42 -70.88 -57.64 12.12
CA VAL A 42 -71.13 -56.45 11.29
C VAL A 42 -71.79 -55.41 12.20
N LEU A 43 -70.97 -54.74 13.01
CA LEU A 43 -71.27 -53.42 13.55
C LEU A 43 -70.85 -52.46 12.45
N THR A 44 -71.83 -52.03 11.66
CA THR A 44 -71.71 -50.86 10.82
C THR A 44 -71.40 -49.66 11.71
N HIS A 45 -70.12 -49.47 12.01
CA HIS A 45 -69.59 -48.25 12.58
C HIS A 45 -69.82 -47.15 11.56
N HIS A 46 -70.94 -46.45 11.69
CA HIS A 46 -71.08 -45.15 11.09
C HIS A 46 -69.95 -44.28 11.66
N PRO A 47 -69.05 -43.74 10.81
CA PRO A 47 -68.01 -42.86 11.30
C PRO A 47 -68.68 -41.70 12.05
N PRO A 48 -68.28 -41.42 13.30
CA PRO A 48 -68.88 -40.35 14.07
C PRO A 48 -68.77 -39.06 13.25
N ARG A 49 -69.92 -38.45 12.94
CA ARG A 49 -69.98 -37.16 12.27
C ARG A 49 -69.32 -36.13 13.18
N GLN A 50 -68.04 -35.88 12.96
CA GLN A 50 -67.34 -34.78 13.62
C GLN A 50 -68.13 -33.49 13.37
N PRO A 51 -68.44 -32.69 14.41
CA PRO A 51 -69.18 -31.46 14.23
C PRO A 51 -68.41 -30.54 13.28
N HIS A 52 -69.01 -30.23 12.14
CA HIS A 52 -68.37 -29.47 11.05
C HIS A 52 -67.84 -28.09 11.49
N GLY A 53 -68.38 -27.53 12.59
CA GLY A 53 -67.93 -26.26 13.16
C GLY A 53 -66.48 -26.27 13.68
N LEU A 54 -65.98 -27.39 14.21
CA LEU A 54 -64.60 -27.44 14.73
C LEU A 54 -63.56 -27.44 13.61
N ARG A 55 -63.84 -28.08 12.47
CA ARG A 55 -62.90 -28.09 11.33
C ARG A 55 -62.74 -26.72 10.68
N ALA A 56 -63.81 -25.92 10.63
CA ALA A 56 -63.73 -24.56 10.11
C ALA A 56 -62.86 -23.67 11.01
N LEU A 57 -63.05 -23.75 12.33
CA LEU A 57 -62.25 -23.03 13.31
C LEU A 57 -60.76 -23.37 13.23
N TRP A 58 -60.41 -24.65 13.13
CA TRP A 58 -59.00 -25.07 12.96
C TRP A 58 -58.38 -24.58 11.65
N ARG A 59 -59.14 -24.49 10.55
CA ARG A 59 -58.63 -23.95 9.29
C ARG A 59 -58.33 -22.46 9.38
N GLU A 60 -59.20 -21.67 10.00
CA GLU A 60 -58.98 -20.23 10.20
C GLU A 60 -57.77 -19.99 11.10
N ILE A 61 -57.64 -20.74 12.20
CA ILE A 61 -56.47 -20.66 13.10
C ILE A 61 -55.18 -21.03 12.36
N LEU A 62 -55.19 -22.11 11.57
CA LEU A 62 -54.03 -22.52 10.77
C LEU A 62 -53.69 -21.49 9.69
N LEU A 63 -54.69 -20.84 9.09
CA LEU A 63 -54.48 -19.78 8.10
C LEU A 63 -53.80 -18.55 8.73
N VAL A 64 -54.28 -18.10 9.89
CA VAL A 64 -53.68 -16.98 10.64
C VAL A 64 -52.27 -17.31 11.10
N ALA A 65 -52.04 -18.54 11.58
CA ALA A 65 -50.71 -19.01 11.96
C ALA A 65 -49.76 -19.05 10.75
N ALA A 66 -50.22 -19.55 9.61
CA ALA A 66 -49.44 -19.58 8.37
C ALA A 66 -49.07 -18.17 7.90
N LEU A 67 -50.01 -17.23 7.90
CA LEU A 67 -49.75 -15.83 7.55
C LEU A 67 -48.73 -15.18 8.49
N SER A 68 -48.82 -15.46 9.80
CA SER A 68 -47.88 -14.95 10.80
C SER A 68 -46.47 -15.52 10.61
N LEU A 69 -46.37 -16.83 10.33
CA LEU A 69 -45.10 -17.49 9.99
C LEU A 69 -44.49 -16.94 8.68
N SER A 70 -45.31 -16.68 7.65
CA SER A 70 -44.83 -16.08 6.40
C SER A 70 -44.30 -14.65 6.60
N LEU A 71 -44.98 -13.82 7.40
CA LEU A 71 -44.54 -12.45 7.70
C LEU A 71 -43.23 -12.43 8.50
N THR A 72 -43.12 -13.29 9.52
CA THR A 72 -41.86 -13.41 10.29
C THR A 72 -40.71 -13.91 9.44
N PHE A 73 -40.95 -14.89 8.56
CA PHE A 73 -39.95 -15.36 7.61
C PHE A 73 -39.50 -14.26 6.63
N LEU A 74 -40.45 -13.48 6.10
CA LEU A 74 -40.14 -12.33 5.23
C LEU A 74 -39.30 -11.27 5.97
N GLY A 75 -39.61 -11.01 7.24
CA GLY A 75 -38.82 -10.13 8.10
C GLY A 75 -37.37 -10.61 8.29
N ILE A 76 -37.16 -11.90 8.53
CA ILE A 76 -35.82 -12.51 8.65
C ILE A 76 -35.05 -12.39 7.34
N LEU A 77 -35.70 -12.67 6.20
CA LEU A 77 -35.09 -12.50 4.88
C LEU A 77 -34.69 -11.04 4.65
N TYR A 78 -35.59 -10.08 4.88
CA TYR A 78 -35.29 -8.66 4.72
C TYR A 78 -34.09 -8.24 5.57
N GLN A 79 -34.06 -8.61 6.85
CA GLN A 79 -32.96 -8.26 7.75
C GLN A 79 -31.62 -8.83 7.27
N ARG A 80 -31.57 -10.09 6.84
CA ARG A 80 -30.35 -10.71 6.31
C ARG A 80 -29.83 -9.95 5.08
N THR A 81 -30.71 -9.65 4.12
CA THR A 81 -30.31 -8.94 2.90
C THR A 81 -29.83 -7.51 3.17
N SER A 82 -30.44 -6.81 4.13
CA SER A 82 -29.99 -5.49 4.55
C SER A 82 -28.59 -5.53 5.17
N THR A 83 -28.27 -6.58 5.93
CA THR A 83 -26.93 -6.73 6.52
C THR A 83 -25.85 -7.04 5.48
N GLU A 84 -26.13 -7.93 4.51
CA GLU A 84 -25.22 -8.25 3.41
C GLU A 84 -24.98 -7.01 2.52
N MET A 85 -26.02 -6.24 2.22
CA MET A 85 -25.90 -4.99 1.46
C MET A 85 -25.10 -3.93 2.22
N LEU A 86 -25.29 -3.81 3.54
CA LEU A 86 -24.52 -2.89 4.38
C LEU A 86 -23.03 -3.27 4.44
N GLN A 87 -22.72 -4.57 4.52
CA GLN A 87 -21.35 -5.08 4.47
C GLN A 87 -20.68 -4.74 3.13
N LEU A 88 -21.40 -4.93 2.01
CA LEU A 88 -20.89 -4.59 0.68
C LEU A 88 -20.63 -3.09 0.52
N ALA A 89 -21.56 -2.25 0.99
CA ALA A 89 -21.39 -0.80 0.98
C ALA A 89 -20.19 -0.35 1.84
N THR A 90 -20.00 -0.98 3.00
CA THR A 90 -18.86 -0.71 3.89
C THR A 90 -17.54 -1.11 3.23
N ALA A 91 -17.47 -2.31 2.63
CA ALA A 91 -16.28 -2.78 1.92
C ALA A 91 -15.90 -1.86 0.75
N ASN A 92 -16.90 -1.43 -0.05
CA ASN A 92 -16.67 -0.48 -1.14
C ASN A 92 -16.15 0.87 -0.62
N SER A 93 -16.76 1.42 0.44
CA SER A 93 -16.27 2.66 1.05
C SER A 93 -14.84 2.53 1.59
N SER A 94 -14.47 1.36 2.13
CA SER A 94 -13.11 1.08 2.60
C SER A 94 -12.11 1.01 1.45
N CYS A 95 -12.44 0.29 0.39
CA CYS A 95 -11.62 0.22 -0.83
C CYS A 95 -11.39 1.61 -1.41
N ARG A 96 -12.45 2.44 -1.49
CA ARG A 96 -12.33 3.81 -2.00
C ARG A 96 -11.35 4.65 -1.17
N ARG A 97 -11.45 4.60 0.16
CA ARG A 97 -10.53 5.32 1.05
C ARG A 97 -9.08 4.85 0.89
N GLU A 98 -8.87 3.55 0.75
CA GLU A 98 -7.53 2.99 0.54
C GLU A 98 -6.91 3.45 -0.79
N VAL A 99 -7.69 3.44 -1.87
CA VAL A 99 -7.25 3.97 -3.17
C VAL A 99 -6.92 5.47 -3.08
N GLU A 100 -7.78 6.28 -2.44
CA GLU A 100 -7.54 7.70 -2.23
C GLU A 100 -6.24 7.95 -1.43
N TYR A 101 -6.00 7.16 -0.37
CA TYR A 101 -4.77 7.21 0.41
C TYR A 101 -3.53 6.86 -0.43
N LEU A 102 -3.59 5.79 -1.21
CA LEU A 102 -2.49 5.35 -2.07
C LEU A 102 -2.17 6.40 -3.16
N VAL A 103 -3.19 7.04 -3.73
CA VAL A 103 -3.02 8.14 -4.68
C VAL A 103 -2.39 9.35 -4.01
N ALA A 104 -2.83 9.73 -2.80
CA ALA A 104 -2.23 10.84 -2.05
C ALA A 104 -0.75 10.57 -1.76
N ARG A 105 -0.40 9.35 -1.34
CA ARG A 105 0.98 8.94 -1.11
C ARG A 105 1.84 8.97 -2.38
N GLN A 106 1.30 8.54 -3.52
CA GLN A 106 1.97 8.65 -4.82
C GLN A 106 2.28 10.10 -5.19
N ARG A 107 1.33 11.03 -4.95
CA ARG A 107 1.52 12.46 -5.20
C ARG A 107 2.63 13.04 -4.31
N LEU A 108 2.67 12.67 -3.04
CA LEU A 108 3.73 13.10 -2.11
C LEU A 108 5.12 12.60 -2.56
N LEU A 109 5.24 11.32 -2.94
CA LEU A 109 6.50 10.78 -3.43
C LEU A 109 6.97 11.47 -4.72
N ASN A 110 6.05 11.77 -5.64
CA ASN A 110 6.38 12.53 -6.85
C ASN A 110 6.87 13.95 -6.52
N ALA A 111 6.20 14.65 -5.59
CA ALA A 111 6.61 15.97 -5.16
C ALA A 111 8.03 15.97 -4.54
N SER A 112 8.35 14.99 -3.69
CA SER A 112 9.69 14.83 -3.13
C SER A 112 10.75 14.55 -4.20
N ALA A 113 10.42 13.73 -5.21
CA ALA A 113 11.32 13.45 -6.33
C ALA A 113 11.58 14.69 -7.20
N GLU A 114 10.55 15.49 -7.48
CA GLU A 114 10.68 16.76 -8.19
C GLU A 114 11.55 17.76 -7.40
N GLU A 115 11.36 17.87 -6.09
CA GLU A 115 12.17 18.75 -5.25
C GLU A 115 13.66 18.35 -5.26
N LEU A 116 13.95 17.05 -5.16
CA LEU A 116 15.32 16.54 -5.25
C LEU A 116 15.93 16.74 -6.63
N SER A 117 15.15 16.56 -7.70
CA SER A 117 15.58 16.87 -9.07
C SER A 117 15.96 18.35 -9.23
N ARG A 118 15.15 19.28 -8.70
CA ARG A 118 15.48 20.72 -8.68
C ARG A 118 16.75 21.01 -7.88
N LYS A 119 16.89 20.39 -6.70
CA LYS A 119 18.09 20.52 -5.85
C LYS A 119 19.33 19.94 -6.53
N ARG A 120 19.20 18.90 -7.34
CA ARG A 120 20.28 18.33 -8.15
C ARG A 120 20.68 19.30 -9.27
N ALA A 121 19.73 19.77 -10.07
CA ALA A 121 19.98 20.71 -11.15
C ALA A 121 20.66 22.01 -10.67
N SER A 122 20.25 22.53 -9.51
CA SER A 122 20.92 23.68 -8.88
C SER A 122 22.35 23.35 -8.44
N SER A 123 22.60 22.16 -7.90
CA SER A 123 23.95 21.71 -7.52
C SER A 123 24.84 21.50 -8.75
N GLU A 124 24.33 20.92 -9.84
CA GLU A 124 25.05 20.74 -11.11
C GLU A 124 25.43 22.10 -11.71
N LYS A 125 24.50 23.07 -11.73
CA LYS A 125 24.80 24.43 -12.18
C LYS A 125 25.93 25.08 -11.38
N LYS A 126 25.86 25.01 -10.04
CA LYS A 126 26.91 25.55 -9.17
C LYS A 126 28.26 24.85 -9.38
N LEU A 127 28.24 23.53 -9.60
CA LEU A 127 29.45 22.76 -9.90
C LEU A 127 30.05 23.22 -11.24
N GLY A 128 29.23 23.40 -12.28
CA GLY A 128 29.66 23.93 -13.58
C GLY A 128 30.28 25.33 -13.46
N GLU A 129 29.62 26.25 -12.76
CA GLU A 129 30.16 27.60 -12.50
C GLU A 129 31.50 27.58 -11.74
N MET A 130 31.69 26.62 -10.82
CA MET A 130 32.98 26.46 -10.13
C MET A 130 34.05 25.82 -11.00
N ILE A 131 33.69 24.88 -11.88
CA ILE A 131 34.63 24.30 -12.85
C ILE A 131 35.13 25.39 -13.81
N GLU A 132 34.24 26.22 -14.35
CA GLU A 132 34.65 27.35 -15.21
C GLU A 132 35.59 28.31 -14.48
N LYS A 133 35.30 28.66 -13.22
CA LYS A 133 36.19 29.48 -12.40
C LYS A 133 37.53 28.81 -12.12
N PHE A 134 37.51 27.50 -11.86
CA PHE A 134 38.70 26.69 -11.62
C PHE A 134 39.60 26.65 -12.87
N GLU A 135 39.03 26.48 -14.06
CA GLU A 135 39.78 26.51 -15.33
C GLU A 135 40.46 27.86 -15.56
N VAL A 136 39.76 28.97 -15.29
CA VAL A 136 40.35 30.32 -15.36
C VAL A 136 41.48 30.50 -14.34
N GLN A 137 41.28 30.06 -13.09
CA GLN A 137 42.32 30.12 -12.05
C GLN A 137 43.52 29.22 -12.39
N GLN A 138 43.30 28.06 -12.98
CA GLN A 138 44.36 27.15 -13.43
C GLN A 138 45.14 27.77 -14.58
N ALA A 139 44.47 28.38 -15.55
CA ALA A 139 45.11 29.11 -16.65
C ALA A 139 45.95 30.29 -16.14
N ALA A 140 45.41 31.10 -15.21
CA ALA A 140 46.13 32.20 -14.57
C ALA A 140 47.35 31.71 -13.79
N THR A 141 47.22 30.60 -13.04
CA THR A 141 48.32 29.99 -12.29
C THR A 141 49.41 29.45 -13.23
N ASN A 142 49.03 28.83 -14.34
CA ASN A 142 49.98 28.36 -15.35
C ASN A 142 50.71 29.52 -16.04
N ALA A 143 50.00 30.61 -16.36
CA ALA A 143 50.60 31.84 -16.89
C ALA A 143 51.59 32.47 -15.89
N ALA A 144 51.25 32.51 -14.60
CA ALA A 144 52.14 32.99 -13.54
C ALA A 144 53.41 32.12 -13.42
N LYS A 145 53.30 30.80 -13.51
CA LYS A 145 54.46 29.88 -13.53
C LYS A 145 55.35 30.09 -14.74
N GLN A 146 54.77 30.33 -15.92
CA GLN A 146 55.53 30.64 -17.14
C GLN A 146 56.27 31.97 -17.01
N LEU A 147 55.60 33.02 -16.49
CA LEU A 147 56.24 34.31 -16.22
C LEU A 147 57.38 34.19 -15.21
N HIS A 148 57.22 33.41 -14.14
CA HIS A 148 58.28 33.13 -13.17
C HIS A 148 59.46 32.39 -13.80
N ALA A 149 59.21 31.38 -14.64
CA ALA A 149 60.27 30.67 -15.37
C ALA A 149 61.02 31.60 -16.33
N SER A 150 60.31 32.46 -17.07
CA SER A 150 60.93 33.49 -17.93
C SER A 150 61.70 34.54 -17.12
N ALA A 151 61.22 34.93 -15.94
CA ALA A 151 61.91 35.86 -15.05
C ALA A 151 63.24 35.27 -14.53
N ILE A 152 63.27 33.98 -14.16
CA ILE A 152 64.52 33.30 -13.77
C ILE A 152 65.53 33.28 -14.92
N VAL A 153 65.08 32.97 -16.15
CA VAL A 153 65.97 32.96 -17.33
C VAL A 153 66.51 34.36 -17.63
N ARG A 154 65.68 35.41 -17.50
CA ARG A 154 66.16 36.79 -17.63
C ARG A 154 67.11 37.20 -16.50
N GLU A 155 66.85 36.76 -15.27
CA GLU A 155 67.72 37.01 -14.10
C GLU A 155 69.10 36.37 -14.30
N SER A 156 69.15 35.13 -14.82
CA SER A 156 70.41 34.46 -15.15
C SER A 156 71.13 35.10 -16.35
N GLU A 157 70.40 35.55 -17.37
CA GLU A 157 70.94 36.35 -18.48
C GLU A 157 71.47 37.73 -18.03
N CYS A 158 70.81 38.38 -17.08
CA CYS A 158 71.23 39.68 -16.51
C CYS A 158 72.43 39.55 -15.56
N HIS A 159 72.48 38.51 -14.71
CA HIS A 159 73.63 38.25 -13.83
C HIS A 159 74.90 37.91 -14.61
N GLN A 160 74.79 37.31 -15.80
CA GLN A 160 75.93 37.14 -16.71
C GLN A 160 76.46 38.46 -17.28
N ARG A 161 75.72 39.57 -17.18
CA ARG A 161 76.05 40.85 -17.83
C ARG A 161 76.54 41.99 -16.93
N ARG A 162 76.34 42.01 -15.59
CA ARG A 162 77.08 42.85 -14.58
C ARG A 162 76.33 42.98 -13.23
N ASP A 163 77.09 43.22 -12.15
CA ASP A 163 76.72 43.32 -10.72
C ASP A 163 75.86 44.56 -10.28
N GLY A 164 74.98 45.09 -11.13
CA GLY A 164 74.29 46.37 -10.87
C GLY A 164 72.92 46.33 -10.19
N ASP A 165 72.05 45.38 -10.55
CA ASP A 165 70.60 45.46 -10.25
C ASP A 165 70.04 44.25 -9.47
N ALA A 166 70.86 43.61 -8.63
CA ALA A 166 70.47 42.40 -7.89
C ALA A 166 69.28 42.60 -6.92
N ALA A 167 69.11 43.81 -6.38
CA ALA A 167 68.04 44.14 -5.44
C ALA A 167 66.65 44.20 -6.12
N ALA A 168 66.55 44.83 -7.30
CA ALA A 168 65.29 44.92 -8.04
C ALA A 168 64.85 43.55 -8.60
N ALA A 169 65.81 42.71 -9.01
CA ALA A 169 65.54 41.35 -9.45
C ALA A 169 65.03 40.45 -8.32
N THR A 170 65.59 40.60 -7.10
CA THR A 170 65.17 39.80 -5.93
C THR A 170 63.81 40.21 -5.39
N GLU A 171 63.45 41.50 -5.38
CA GLU A 171 62.08 41.94 -5.04
C GLU A 171 61.04 41.44 -6.05
N ALA A 172 61.33 41.51 -7.35
CA ALA A 172 60.44 40.99 -8.39
C ALA A 172 60.23 39.47 -8.27
N LYS A 173 61.28 38.74 -7.89
CA LYS A 173 61.21 37.30 -7.60
C LYS A 173 60.35 37.00 -6.38
N ALA A 174 60.55 37.71 -5.26
CA ALA A 174 59.76 37.56 -4.05
C ALA A 174 58.27 37.87 -4.30
N ALA A 175 57.97 38.91 -5.08
CA ALA A 175 56.61 39.26 -5.49
C ALA A 175 55.97 38.17 -6.37
N ALA A 176 56.72 37.63 -7.33
CA ALA A 176 56.25 36.53 -8.19
C ALA A 176 56.01 35.23 -7.41
N THR A 177 56.87 34.90 -6.45
CA THR A 177 56.69 33.72 -5.58
C THR A 177 55.50 33.88 -4.64
N ASN A 178 55.28 35.08 -4.09
CA ASN A 178 54.13 35.36 -3.24
C ASN A 178 52.81 35.30 -4.04
N ALA A 179 52.80 35.84 -5.26
CA ALA A 179 51.65 35.74 -6.15
C ALA A 179 51.35 34.28 -6.55
N ALA A 180 52.38 33.47 -6.83
CA ALA A 180 52.22 32.05 -7.13
C ALA A 180 51.72 31.24 -5.93
N ALA A 181 52.18 31.56 -4.71
CA ALA A 181 51.71 30.92 -3.48
C ALA A 181 50.24 31.25 -3.18
N ALA A 182 49.85 32.52 -3.32
CA ALA A 182 48.46 32.94 -3.16
C ALA A 182 47.53 32.26 -4.18
N ALA A 183 47.92 32.21 -5.47
CA ALA A 183 47.16 31.51 -6.50
C ALA A 183 47.04 30.00 -6.24
N ALA A 184 48.11 29.36 -5.74
CA ALA A 184 48.08 27.95 -5.36
C ALA A 184 47.12 27.66 -4.18
N GLN A 185 47.03 28.58 -3.21
CA GLN A 185 46.12 28.46 -2.07
C GLN A 185 44.66 28.67 -2.49
N GLU A 186 44.38 29.60 -3.40
CA GLU A 186 43.04 29.79 -3.99
C GLU A 186 42.62 28.55 -4.81
N LEU A 187 43.53 28.01 -5.63
CA LEU A 187 43.28 26.79 -6.40
C LEU A 187 42.99 25.59 -5.48
N ALA A 188 43.75 25.42 -4.40
CA ALA A 188 43.53 24.35 -3.43
C ALA A 188 42.16 24.49 -2.74
N SER A 189 41.75 25.72 -2.39
CA SER A 189 40.43 25.99 -1.81
C SER A 189 39.29 25.68 -2.79
N ALA A 190 39.40 26.11 -4.05
CA ALA A 190 38.42 25.81 -5.09
C ALA A 190 38.30 24.30 -5.35
N THR A 191 39.43 23.58 -5.36
CA THR A 191 39.46 22.11 -5.52
C THR A 191 38.74 21.40 -4.38
N ALA A 192 38.99 21.83 -3.13
CA ALA A 192 38.31 21.28 -1.97
C ALA A 192 36.79 21.52 -2.04
N GLN A 193 36.36 22.73 -2.43
CA GLN A 193 34.94 23.05 -2.59
C GLN A 193 34.28 22.23 -3.72
N MET A 194 34.97 22.00 -4.85
CA MET A 194 34.49 21.11 -5.91
C MET A 194 34.30 19.67 -5.41
N GLY A 195 35.26 19.14 -4.63
CA GLY A 195 35.14 17.81 -4.03
C GLY A 195 33.92 17.68 -3.10
N VAL A 196 33.62 18.71 -2.32
CA VAL A 196 32.43 18.74 -1.45
C VAL A 196 31.14 18.78 -2.28
N LEU A 197 31.06 19.61 -3.34
CA LEU A 197 29.87 19.65 -4.19
C LEU A 197 29.68 18.35 -4.98
N SER A 198 30.76 17.75 -5.48
CA SER A 198 30.70 16.47 -6.21
C SER A 198 30.22 15.33 -5.33
N SER A 199 30.72 15.23 -4.09
CA SER A 199 30.25 14.22 -3.13
C SER A 199 28.78 14.46 -2.72
N SER A 200 28.38 15.71 -2.51
CA SER A 200 26.97 16.06 -2.27
C SER A 200 26.06 15.69 -3.46
N LEU A 201 26.53 15.87 -4.69
CA LEU A 201 25.81 15.48 -5.90
C LEU A 201 25.60 13.96 -5.96
N ALA A 202 26.66 13.19 -5.69
CA ALA A 202 26.62 11.73 -5.68
C ALA A 202 25.60 11.21 -4.64
N LEU A 203 25.60 11.77 -3.42
CA LEU A 203 24.62 11.44 -2.39
C LEU A 203 23.19 11.72 -2.84
N LYS A 204 22.91 12.88 -3.47
CA LYS A 204 21.58 13.19 -4.01
C LYS A 204 21.17 12.25 -5.14
N GLU A 205 22.12 11.79 -5.96
CA GLU A 205 21.84 10.82 -7.02
C GLU A 205 21.46 9.45 -6.43
N GLU A 206 22.13 9.01 -5.37
CA GLU A 206 21.76 7.80 -4.63
C GLU A 206 20.39 7.93 -3.96
N GLU A 207 20.09 9.07 -3.33
CA GLU A 207 18.76 9.36 -2.76
C GLU A 207 17.65 9.29 -3.83
N LEU A 208 17.90 9.85 -5.02
CA LEU A 208 16.97 9.77 -6.15
C LEU A 208 16.77 8.33 -6.64
N LYS A 209 17.84 7.53 -6.72
CA LYS A 209 17.76 6.10 -7.08
C LYS A 209 16.95 5.32 -6.04
N HIS A 210 17.16 5.61 -4.76
CA HIS A 210 16.42 4.98 -3.68
C HIS A 210 14.92 5.33 -3.72
N LEU A 211 14.59 6.62 -3.92
CA LEU A 211 13.21 7.05 -4.09
C LEU A 211 12.55 6.44 -5.33
N ALA A 212 13.28 6.33 -6.45
CA ALA A 212 12.77 5.67 -7.66
C ALA A 212 12.42 4.19 -7.38
N LYS A 213 13.28 3.49 -6.64
CA LYS A 213 13.02 2.10 -6.21
C LYS A 213 11.82 2.00 -5.28
N GLN A 214 11.69 2.89 -4.30
CA GLN A 214 10.52 2.94 -3.41
C GLN A 214 9.23 3.20 -4.19
N LEU A 215 9.28 4.10 -5.17
CA LEU A 215 8.14 4.45 -6.01
C LEU A 215 7.74 3.28 -6.91
N GLN A 216 8.70 2.53 -7.46
CA GLN A 216 8.43 1.33 -8.23
C GLN A 216 7.79 0.23 -7.36
N SER A 217 8.33 -0.02 -6.16
CA SER A 217 7.73 -0.97 -5.20
C SER A 217 6.31 -0.56 -4.85
N HIS A 218 6.10 0.71 -4.53
CA HIS A 218 4.77 1.23 -4.18
C HIS A 218 3.78 1.10 -5.34
N ARG A 219 4.19 1.34 -6.59
CA ARG A 219 3.32 1.12 -7.76
C ARG A 219 2.93 -0.36 -7.90
N ALA A 220 3.85 -1.28 -7.62
CA ALA A 220 3.54 -2.71 -7.62
C ALA A 220 2.54 -3.07 -6.50
N ASP A 221 2.73 -2.52 -5.30
CA ASP A 221 1.84 -2.73 -4.16
C ASP A 221 0.43 -2.20 -4.46
N VAL A 222 0.32 -0.99 -5.01
CA VAL A 222 -0.98 -0.40 -5.41
C VAL A 222 -1.67 -1.27 -6.46
N ALA A 223 -0.95 -1.73 -7.48
CA ALA A 223 -1.51 -2.61 -8.51
C ALA A 223 -1.97 -3.96 -7.93
N ALA A 224 -1.22 -4.51 -6.97
CA ALA A 224 -1.58 -5.74 -6.27
C ALA A 224 -2.84 -5.54 -5.42
N THR A 225 -2.90 -4.49 -4.60
CA THR A 225 -4.08 -4.15 -3.78
C THR A 225 -5.31 -3.89 -4.65
N GLN A 226 -5.17 -3.17 -5.76
CA GLN A 226 -6.25 -2.93 -6.71
C GLN A 226 -6.77 -4.24 -7.32
N LYS A 227 -5.88 -5.16 -7.71
CA LYS A 227 -6.27 -6.47 -8.24
C LYS A 227 -7.04 -7.29 -7.19
N THR A 228 -6.60 -7.28 -5.94
CA THR A 228 -7.28 -7.99 -4.85
C THR A 228 -8.69 -7.45 -4.61
N HIS A 229 -8.85 -6.12 -4.55
CA HIS A 229 -10.17 -5.50 -4.36
C HIS A 229 -11.10 -5.71 -5.55
N LEU A 230 -10.58 -5.70 -6.79
CA LEU A 230 -11.36 -6.04 -7.97
C LEU A 230 -11.87 -7.48 -7.92
N HIS A 231 -11.03 -8.43 -7.50
CA HIS A 231 -11.44 -9.82 -7.33
C HIS A 231 -12.54 -9.96 -6.26
N ALA A 232 -12.40 -9.27 -5.13
CA ALA A 232 -13.41 -9.28 -4.06
C ALA A 232 -14.76 -8.72 -4.54
N LEU A 233 -14.75 -7.66 -5.36
CA LEU A 233 -15.96 -7.11 -5.99
C LEU A 233 -16.61 -8.10 -6.96
N ASP A 234 -15.82 -8.82 -7.76
CA ASP A 234 -16.33 -9.84 -8.68
C ASP A 234 -16.94 -11.04 -7.93
N GLU A 235 -16.33 -11.47 -6.83
CA GLU A 235 -16.88 -12.51 -5.96
C GLU A 235 -18.19 -12.08 -5.30
N ALA A 236 -18.24 -10.84 -4.79
CA ALA A 236 -19.46 -10.27 -4.24
C ALA A 236 -20.58 -10.20 -5.28
N ARG A 237 -20.26 -9.78 -6.52
CA ARG A 237 -21.22 -9.75 -7.64
C ARG A 237 -21.77 -11.14 -7.94
N LYS A 238 -20.90 -12.15 -8.08
CA LYS A 238 -21.32 -13.54 -8.34
C LYS A 238 -22.20 -14.09 -7.20
N THR A 239 -21.91 -13.70 -5.97
CA THR A 239 -22.72 -14.11 -4.80
C THR A 239 -24.11 -13.50 -4.87
N LEU A 240 -24.20 -12.18 -5.14
CA LEU A 240 -25.47 -11.48 -5.33
C LEU A 240 -26.30 -12.08 -6.48
N GLU A 241 -25.65 -12.45 -7.59
CA GLU A 241 -26.30 -13.07 -8.74
C GLU A 241 -26.89 -14.44 -8.38
N ARG A 242 -26.13 -15.30 -7.67
CA ARG A 242 -26.62 -16.60 -7.18
C ARG A 242 -27.79 -16.46 -6.22
N GLU A 243 -27.73 -15.48 -5.31
CA GLU A 243 -28.83 -15.21 -4.40
C GLU A 243 -30.08 -14.71 -5.15
N THR A 244 -29.90 -13.85 -6.14
CA THR A 244 -31.00 -13.33 -6.98
C THR A 244 -31.70 -14.47 -7.72
N GLN A 245 -30.93 -15.35 -8.38
CA GLN A 245 -31.48 -16.55 -9.03
C GLN A 245 -32.17 -17.49 -8.05
N SER A 246 -31.64 -17.63 -6.83
CA SER A 246 -32.26 -18.46 -5.79
C SER A 246 -33.60 -17.87 -5.33
N ARG A 247 -33.69 -16.54 -5.21
CA ARG A 247 -34.96 -15.85 -4.90
C ARG A 247 -35.97 -15.99 -6.01
N GLU A 248 -35.57 -15.81 -7.27
CA GLU A 248 -36.44 -16.00 -8.44
C GLU A 248 -37.05 -17.41 -8.47
N LYS A 249 -36.25 -18.44 -8.15
CA LYS A 249 -36.71 -19.83 -8.05
C LYS A 249 -37.64 -20.12 -6.86
N LEU A 250 -37.51 -19.39 -5.75
CA LEU A 250 -38.39 -19.54 -4.59
C LEU A 250 -39.73 -18.82 -4.76
N LEU A 251 -39.75 -17.74 -5.56
CA LEU A 251 -40.96 -16.99 -5.87
C LEU A 251 -41.82 -17.66 -6.95
N ALA A 252 -41.19 -18.36 -7.89
CA ALA A 252 -41.85 -19.18 -8.90
C ALA A 252 -42.44 -20.46 -8.28
#